data_AF-A0A954K899-F1
#
_entry.id   AF-A0A954K899-F1
#
_cell.length_a   1.000
_cell.length_b   1.000
_cell.length_c   1.000
_cell.angle_alpha   90.00
_cell.angle_beta   90.00
_cell.angle_gamma   90.00
#
_symmetry.space_group_name_H-M   'P 1'
#
loop_
_entity.id
_entity.type
_entity.pdbx_description
1 polymer ?
#
loop_
_entity_poly.entity_id
_entity_poly.type
_entity_poly.pdbx_seq_one_letter_code
_entity_poly.pdbx_strand_id
1 'polypeptide(L)'
;ALIGVLGANFNTFMLRCLRVSDELGSRTLLMIAALIGAVVGVLMIVAPEYVGGGEALVKEIFVESPLLGFLLALLVVRAALTFLSYSIGVPGGIFAPMLALGALIGTSFGYLVHEIAPQAGLQAGTFAVAAMGALFAATVRAPLTGIVLVAEMTDSFELLPAMIVTCMTASIVAQSLGSRPIYDLLLERTLERRGIKAEPEISC
;
A
#
# COMPACT_ATOMS: atom_id res chain seq x y z
N ALA A 1 5.33 -10.41 -10.11
CA ALA A 1 6.73 -10.01 -9.87
C ALA A 1 6.86 -8.54 -9.46
N LEU A 2 6.49 -7.58 -10.32
CA LEU A 2 6.60 -6.13 -10.04
C LEU A 2 6.06 -5.74 -8.66
N ILE A 3 4.81 -6.13 -8.34
CA ILE A 3 4.17 -5.80 -7.06
C ILE A 3 4.88 -6.43 -5.86
N GLY A 4 5.48 -7.62 -6.02
CA GLY A 4 6.26 -8.26 -4.97
C GLY A 4 7.52 -7.46 -4.62
N VAL A 5 8.20 -6.92 -5.63
CA VAL A 5 9.35 -6.01 -5.44
C VAL A 5 8.90 -4.71 -4.77
N LEU A 6 7.79 -4.13 -5.23
CA LEU A 6 7.23 -2.91 -4.64
C LEU A 6 6.81 -3.11 -3.17
N GLY A 7 6.20 -4.24 -2.82
CA GLY A 7 5.85 -4.59 -1.44
C GLY A 7 7.07 -4.77 -0.55
N ALA A 8 8.12 -5.45 -1.02
CA ALA A 8 9.38 -5.57 -0.28
C ALA A 8 10.06 -4.20 -0.04
N ASN A 9 10.05 -3.34 -1.06
CA ASN A 9 10.54 -1.97 -0.95
C ASN A 9 9.67 -1.14 0.00
N PHE A 10 8.35 -1.30 -0.02
CA PHE A 10 7.42 -0.64 0.88
C PHE A 10 7.76 -0.95 2.34
N ASN A 11 7.97 -2.24 2.68
CA ASN A 11 8.33 -2.66 4.04
C ASN A 11 9.65 -2.04 4.50
N THR A 12 10.66 -2.12 3.63
CA THR A 12 11.99 -1.58 3.92
C THR A 12 11.95 -0.06 4.11
N PHE A 13 11.25 0.65 3.23
CA PHE A 13 11.13 2.10 3.30
C PHE A 13 10.35 2.55 4.53
N MET A 14 9.22 1.90 4.83
CA MET A 14 8.43 2.23 6.01
C MET A 14 9.23 2.03 7.30
N LEU A 15 9.98 0.93 7.42
CA LEU A 15 10.86 0.72 8.57
C LEU A 15 11.97 1.76 8.68
N ARG A 16 12.55 2.21 7.55
CA ARG A 16 13.53 3.30 7.56
C ARG A 16 12.92 4.60 8.07
N CYS A 17 11.75 4.99 7.57
CA CYS A 17 11.07 6.21 8.02
C CYS A 17 10.73 6.14 9.51
N LEU A 18 10.29 4.97 9.98
CA LEU A 18 10.01 4.69 11.38
C LEU A 18 11.27 4.80 12.26
N ARG A 19 12.42 4.26 11.84
CA ARG A 19 13.71 4.40 12.58
C ARG A 19 14.18 5.85 12.66
N VAL A 20 14.07 6.61 11.58
CA VAL A 20 14.38 8.05 11.58
C VAL A 20 13.47 8.80 12.56
N SER A 21 12.19 8.42 12.63
CA SER A 21 11.25 8.96 13.62
C SER A 21 11.65 8.64 15.06
N ASP A 22 12.33 7.53 15.30
CA ASP A 22 12.76 7.13 16.65
C ASP A 22 13.93 7.96 17.18
N GLU A 23 14.74 8.52 16.28
CA GLU A 23 15.85 9.40 16.60
C GLU A 23 15.37 10.84 16.90
N LEU A 24 14.13 11.17 16.53
CA LEU A 24 13.53 12.48 16.73
C LEU A 24 12.96 12.62 18.14
N GLY A 25 13.23 13.76 18.78
CA GLY A 25 12.66 14.10 20.09
C GLY A 25 11.14 14.29 20.04
N SER A 26 10.46 13.99 21.15
CA SER A 26 8.99 14.07 21.27
C SER A 26 8.41 15.44 20.85
N ARG A 27 9.07 16.56 21.20
CA ARG A 27 8.64 17.90 20.77
C ARG A 27 8.71 18.09 19.26
N THR A 28 9.76 17.56 18.63
CA THR A 28 9.94 17.64 17.17
C THR A 28 8.90 16.80 16.45
N LEU A 29 8.62 15.59 16.95
CA LEU A 29 7.56 14.73 16.41
C LEU A 29 6.19 15.41 16.48
N LEU A 30 5.86 16.08 17.59
CA LEU A 30 4.61 16.83 17.71
C LEU A 30 4.52 17.99 16.71
N MET A 31 5.60 18.74 16.49
CA MET A 31 5.62 19.82 15.49
C MET A 31 5.47 19.29 14.06
N ILE A 32 6.16 18.19 13.72
CA ILE A 32 6.03 17.55 12.41
C ILE A 32 4.61 17.00 12.23
N ALA A 33 4.01 16.41 13.26
CA ALA A 33 2.63 15.93 13.23
C ALA A 33 1.63 17.06 12.97
N ALA A 34 1.78 18.20 13.65
CA ALA A 34 0.97 19.38 13.41
C ALA A 34 1.13 19.90 11.97
N LEU A 35 2.36 19.92 11.43
CA LEU A 35 2.62 20.34 10.06
C LEU A 35 2.00 19.39 9.04
N ILE A 36 2.19 18.08 9.18
CA ILE A 36 1.60 17.07 8.29
C ILE A 36 0.07 17.16 8.37
N GLY A 37 -0.50 17.28 9.57
CA GLY A 37 -1.94 17.46 9.76
C GLY A 37 -2.48 18.72 9.07
N ALA A 38 -1.76 19.84 9.15
CA ALA A 38 -2.13 21.07 8.46
C ALA A 38 -2.08 20.91 6.93
N VAL A 39 -1.02 20.30 6.39
CA VAL A 39 -0.88 20.03 4.95
C VAL A 39 -1.99 19.09 4.46
N VAL A 40 -2.23 18.00 5.18
CA VAL A 40 -3.30 17.04 4.91
C VAL A 40 -4.67 17.72 4.96
N GLY A 41 -4.92 18.56 5.96
CA GLY A 41 -6.18 19.30 6.10
C GLY A 41 -6.42 20.30 4.96
N VAL A 42 -5.40 21.04 4.53
CA VAL A 42 -5.50 21.94 3.38
C VAL A 42 -5.75 21.16 2.09
N LEU A 43 -4.98 20.08 1.86
CA LEU A 43 -5.16 19.23 0.69
C LEU A 43 -6.54 18.57 0.65
N MET A 44 -7.12 18.24 1.80
CA MET A 44 -8.48 17.69 1.87
C MET A 44 -9.55 18.67 1.32
N ILE A 45 -9.32 19.98 1.41
CA ILE A 45 -10.23 21.01 0.88
C ILE A 45 -9.96 21.28 -0.60
N VAL A 46 -8.68 21.40 -0.98
CA VAL A 46 -8.27 21.84 -2.32
C VAL A 46 -8.25 20.70 -3.33
N ALA A 47 -7.80 19.52 -2.93
CA ALA A 47 -7.54 18.38 -3.79
C ALA A 47 -7.77 17.06 -3.03
N PRO A 48 -9.03 16.71 -2.73
CA PRO A 48 -9.38 15.59 -1.85
C PRO A 48 -8.87 14.24 -2.36
N GLU A 49 -8.67 14.07 -3.67
CA GLU A 49 -8.14 12.86 -4.29
C GLU A 49 -6.75 12.46 -3.75
N TYR A 50 -5.93 13.44 -3.36
CA TYR A 50 -4.57 13.20 -2.87
C TYR A 50 -4.53 12.73 -1.40
N VAL A 51 -5.66 12.76 -0.69
CA VAL A 51 -5.73 12.58 0.78
C VAL A 51 -6.77 11.50 1.16
N GLY A 52 -6.77 11.07 2.42
CA GLY A 52 -7.75 10.13 2.98
C GLY A 52 -7.34 8.66 2.85
N GLY A 53 -8.27 7.73 3.12
CA GLY A 53 -8.00 6.28 3.05
C GLY A 53 -7.86 5.74 1.62
N GLY A 54 -8.38 6.47 0.63
CA GLY A 54 -8.32 6.12 -0.79
C GLY A 54 -9.45 5.22 -1.27
N GLU A 55 -10.40 4.87 -0.41
CA GLU A 55 -11.59 4.07 -0.77
C GLU A 55 -12.48 4.78 -1.80
N ALA A 56 -12.68 6.10 -1.65
CA ALA A 56 -13.41 6.92 -2.61
C ALA A 56 -12.68 6.98 -3.97
N LEU A 57 -11.37 7.18 -3.92
CA LEU A 57 -10.49 7.24 -5.09
C LEU A 57 -10.51 5.93 -5.89
N VAL A 58 -10.49 4.78 -5.20
CA VAL A 58 -10.63 3.47 -5.86
C VAL A 58 -11.90 3.45 -6.69
N LYS A 59 -13.05 3.90 -6.17
CA LYS A 59 -14.32 3.94 -6.92
C LYS A 59 -14.30 4.91 -8.09
N GLU A 60 -13.75 6.12 -7.90
CA GLU A 60 -13.69 7.16 -8.94
C GLU A 60 -12.82 6.75 -10.13
N ILE A 61 -11.69 6.08 -9.89
CA ILE A 61 -10.79 5.58 -10.94
C ILE A 61 -11.48 4.58 -11.88
N PHE A 62 -12.46 3.81 -11.38
CA PHE A 62 -13.21 2.89 -12.23
C PHE A 62 -14.24 3.61 -13.13
N VAL A 63 -14.62 4.85 -12.80
CA VAL A 63 -15.67 5.60 -13.51
C VAL A 63 -15.08 6.63 -14.48
N GLU A 64 -14.15 7.45 -14.01
CA GLU A 64 -13.54 8.53 -14.79
C GLU A 64 -12.16 8.07 -15.23
N SER A 65 -11.96 7.76 -16.52
CA SER A 65 -10.68 7.25 -17.03
C SER A 65 -9.57 8.32 -16.94
N PRO A 66 -8.72 8.34 -15.89
CA PRO A 66 -7.85 9.49 -15.64
C PRO A 66 -6.60 9.43 -16.52
N LEU A 67 -5.94 10.56 -16.72
CA LEU A 67 -4.66 10.59 -17.42
C LEU A 67 -3.59 9.81 -16.62
N LEU A 68 -2.77 9.00 -17.30
CA LEU A 68 -1.70 8.23 -16.66
C LEU A 68 -0.75 9.10 -15.80
N GLY A 69 -0.43 10.30 -16.26
CA GLY A 69 0.41 11.25 -15.50
C GLY A 69 -0.20 11.66 -14.16
N PHE A 70 -1.53 11.81 -14.10
CA PHE A 70 -2.24 12.12 -12.86
C PHE A 70 -2.23 10.95 -11.88
N LEU A 71 -2.44 9.72 -12.37
CA LEU A 71 -2.35 8.50 -11.55
C LEU A 71 -0.96 8.32 -10.93
N LEU A 72 0.10 8.55 -11.69
CA LEU A 72 1.48 8.47 -11.18
C LEU A 72 1.76 9.56 -10.14
N ALA A 73 1.28 10.79 -10.36
CA ALA A 73 1.40 11.86 -9.38
C ALA A 73 0.67 11.52 -8.07
N LEU A 74 -0.57 11.02 -8.17
CA LEU A 74 -1.35 10.52 -7.03
C LEU A 74 -0.60 9.42 -6.27
N LEU A 75 -0.03 8.45 -6.99
CA LEU A 75 0.71 7.35 -6.39
C LEU A 75 1.89 7.86 -5.54
N VAL A 76 2.68 8.79 -6.08
CA VAL A 76 3.85 9.35 -5.39
C VAL A 76 3.42 10.16 -4.16
N VAL A 77 2.45 11.06 -4.32
CA VAL A 77 1.99 11.92 -3.22
C VAL A 77 1.36 11.09 -2.10
N ARG A 78 0.48 10.14 -2.43
CA ARG A 78 -0.18 9.28 -1.43
C ARG A 78 0.81 8.37 -0.72
N ALA A 79 1.79 7.81 -1.45
CA ALA A 79 2.83 7.01 -0.83
C ALA A 79 3.64 7.84 0.16
N ALA A 80 4.10 9.03 -0.25
CA ALA A 80 4.85 9.94 0.62
C ALA A 80 4.07 10.33 1.87
N LEU A 81 2.80 10.75 1.73
CA LEU A 81 1.94 11.11 2.86
C LEU A 81 1.69 9.93 3.79
N THR A 82 1.52 8.71 3.25
CA THR A 82 1.34 7.50 4.06
C THR A 82 2.56 7.22 4.91
N PHE A 83 3.76 7.23 4.31
CA PHE A 83 4.99 6.99 5.05
C PHE A 83 5.26 8.08 6.09
N LEU A 84 5.07 9.34 5.73
CA LEU A 84 5.26 10.46 6.65
C LEU A 84 4.30 10.38 7.83
N SER A 85 2.99 10.25 7.58
CA SER A 85 1.95 10.21 8.61
C SER A 85 2.10 9.01 9.55
N TYR A 86 2.38 7.83 9.00
CA TYR A 86 2.54 6.63 9.82
C TYR A 86 3.82 6.67 10.67
N SER A 87 4.92 7.21 10.12
CA SER A 87 6.22 7.19 10.79
C SER A 87 6.26 8.06 12.04
N ILE A 88 5.52 9.17 12.06
CA ILE A 88 5.48 10.09 13.20
C ILE A 88 4.58 9.63 14.35
N GLY A 89 3.96 8.44 14.24
CA GLY A 89 3.18 7.84 15.32
C GLY A 89 1.78 8.42 15.49
N VAL A 90 1.22 9.04 14.44
CA VAL A 90 -0.20 9.43 14.43
C VAL A 90 -1.05 8.16 14.50
N PRO A 91 -2.08 8.10 15.37
CA PRO A 91 -2.93 6.92 15.47
C PRO A 91 -3.64 6.66 14.13
N GLY A 92 -3.32 5.52 13.52
CA GLY A 92 -3.85 5.14 12.22
C GLY A 92 -3.34 3.79 11.74
N GLY A 93 -3.93 3.30 10.65
CA GLY A 93 -3.54 2.04 10.00
C GLY A 93 -2.91 2.28 8.62
N ILE A 94 -2.03 1.37 8.21
CA ILE A 94 -1.40 1.36 6.87
C ILE A 94 -2.25 0.61 5.83
N PHE A 95 -3.33 -0.02 6.27
CA PHE A 95 -4.11 -0.96 5.50
C PHE A 95 -4.83 -0.34 4.30
N ALA A 96 -5.74 0.62 4.54
CA ALA A 96 -6.50 1.27 3.47
C ALA A 96 -5.59 2.04 2.48
N PRO A 97 -4.56 2.81 2.93
CA PRO A 97 -3.62 3.45 2.03
C PRO A 97 -2.90 2.45 1.12
N MET A 98 -2.53 1.28 1.62
CA MET A 98 -1.87 0.24 0.84
C MET A 98 -2.78 -0.32 -0.25
N LEU A 99 -4.07 -0.55 0.03
CA LEU A 99 -5.02 -0.95 -1.02
C LEU A 99 -5.16 0.13 -2.09
N ALA A 100 -5.26 1.40 -1.69
CA ALA A 100 -5.33 2.51 -2.63
C ALA A 100 -4.09 2.63 -3.53
N LEU A 101 -2.89 2.47 -2.94
CA LEU A 101 -1.63 2.42 -3.72
C LEU A 101 -1.62 1.23 -4.68
N GLY A 102 -2.08 0.05 -4.24
CA GLY A 102 -2.22 -1.12 -5.08
C GLY A 102 -3.14 -0.88 -6.28
N ALA A 103 -4.30 -0.26 -6.05
CA ALA A 103 -5.24 0.11 -7.11
C ALA A 103 -4.62 1.07 -8.13
N LEU A 104 -3.90 2.10 -7.65
CA LEU A 104 -3.20 3.07 -8.50
C LEU A 104 -2.10 2.40 -9.35
N ILE A 105 -1.31 1.52 -8.76
CA ILE A 105 -0.27 0.74 -9.48
C ILE A 105 -0.93 -0.15 -10.53
N GLY A 106 -1.98 -0.87 -10.17
CA GLY A 106 -2.68 -1.78 -11.07
C GLY A 106 -3.37 -1.06 -12.23
N THR A 107 -4.03 0.06 -11.95
CA THR A 107 -4.67 0.89 -13.00
C THR A 107 -3.62 1.45 -13.96
N SER A 108 -2.52 1.99 -13.42
CA SER A 108 -1.42 2.51 -14.23
C SER A 108 -0.82 1.42 -15.11
N PHE A 109 -0.65 0.22 -14.56
CA PHE A 109 -0.20 -0.94 -15.33
C PHE A 109 -1.22 -1.36 -16.40
N GLY A 110 -2.51 -1.35 -16.08
CA GLY A 110 -3.58 -1.67 -17.02
C GLY A 110 -3.61 -0.73 -18.22
N TYR A 111 -3.40 0.58 -18.01
CA TYR A 111 -3.27 1.53 -19.12
C TYR A 111 -2.05 1.27 -19.99
N LEU A 112 -0.89 0.97 -19.39
CA LEU A 112 0.30 0.59 -20.17
C LEU A 112 0.06 -0.67 -21.00
N VAL A 113 -0.63 -1.67 -20.44
CA VAL A 113 -0.99 -2.89 -21.18
C VAL A 113 -1.96 -2.59 -22.32
N HIS A 114 -2.94 -1.70 -22.11
CA HIS A 114 -3.89 -1.29 -23.14
C HIS A 114 -3.20 -0.62 -24.33
N GLU A 115 -2.21 0.23 -24.09
CA GLU A 115 -1.40 0.88 -25.14
C GLU A 115 -0.59 -0.13 -25.96
N ILE A 116 -0.04 -1.17 -25.31
CA ILE A 116 0.84 -2.16 -25.98
C ILE A 116 0.01 -3.23 -26.70
N ALA A 117 -1.13 -3.63 -26.13
CA ALA A 117 -1.97 -4.72 -26.63
C ALA A 117 -3.46 -4.35 -26.61
N PRO A 118 -3.90 -3.36 -27.42
CA PRO A 118 -5.28 -2.87 -27.39
C PRO A 118 -6.29 -3.95 -27.82
N GLN A 119 -5.87 -4.94 -28.59
CA GLN A 119 -6.73 -6.03 -29.08
C GLN A 119 -7.10 -7.07 -28.01
N ALA A 120 -6.46 -7.05 -26.84
CA ALA A 120 -6.72 -8.00 -25.77
C ALA A 120 -8.04 -7.73 -25.02
N GLY A 121 -8.67 -6.56 -25.20
CA GLY A 121 -9.93 -6.21 -24.54
C GLY A 121 -9.85 -6.13 -23.01
N LEU A 122 -8.64 -6.05 -22.46
CA LEU A 122 -8.40 -6.06 -21.02
C LEU A 122 -8.71 -4.68 -20.43
N GLN A 123 -9.59 -4.65 -19.42
CA GLN A 123 -9.95 -3.43 -18.71
C GLN A 123 -8.91 -3.11 -17.63
N ALA A 124 -8.55 -1.83 -17.51
CA ALA A 124 -7.61 -1.37 -16.47
C ALA A 124 -8.09 -1.71 -15.05
N GLY A 125 -9.42 -1.72 -14.84
CA GLY A 125 -10.02 -2.08 -13.56
C GLY A 125 -9.67 -3.49 -13.08
N THR A 126 -9.60 -4.47 -13.99
CA THR A 126 -9.21 -5.84 -13.64
C THR A 126 -7.81 -5.91 -13.04
N PHE A 127 -6.88 -5.13 -13.59
CA PHE A 127 -5.52 -5.02 -13.06
C PHE A 127 -5.47 -4.25 -11.74
N ALA A 128 -6.31 -3.23 -11.56
CA ALA A 128 -6.44 -2.50 -10.30
C ALA A 128 -6.84 -3.43 -9.16
N VAL A 129 -7.92 -4.19 -9.31
CA VAL A 129 -8.43 -5.15 -8.30
C VAL A 129 -7.36 -6.20 -7.98
N ALA A 130 -6.73 -6.79 -9.01
CA ALA A 130 -5.69 -7.78 -8.83
C ALA A 130 -4.44 -7.23 -8.11
N ALA A 131 -4.11 -5.95 -8.33
CA ALA A 131 -2.96 -5.30 -7.71
C ALA A 131 -3.21 -4.84 -6.26
N MET A 132 -4.46 -4.45 -5.93
CA MET A 132 -4.87 -4.14 -4.55
C MET A 132 -4.54 -5.28 -3.61
N GLY A 133 -5.02 -6.48 -3.94
CA GLY A 133 -4.78 -7.68 -3.14
C GLY A 133 -3.30 -8.07 -3.14
N ALA A 134 -2.63 -7.92 -4.29
CA ALA A 134 -1.24 -8.34 -4.43
C ALA A 134 -0.26 -7.47 -3.61
N LEU A 135 -0.50 -6.15 -3.50
CA LEU A 135 0.36 -5.29 -2.68
C LEU A 135 0.19 -5.59 -1.20
N PHE A 136 -1.05 -5.84 -0.77
CA PHE A 136 -1.34 -6.31 0.58
C PHE A 136 -0.67 -7.67 0.87
N ALA A 137 -0.84 -8.64 -0.03
CA ALA A 137 -0.26 -9.97 0.09
C ALA A 137 1.28 -9.96 0.13
N ALA A 138 1.93 -9.08 -0.63
CA ALA A 138 3.38 -8.91 -0.64
C ALA A 138 3.91 -8.29 0.66
N THR A 139 3.17 -7.35 1.23
CA THR A 139 3.58 -6.55 2.39
C THR A 139 3.29 -7.26 3.72
N VAL A 140 2.07 -7.78 3.85
CA VAL A 140 1.53 -8.38 5.08
C VAL A 140 1.77 -9.89 5.15
N ARG A 141 2.12 -10.53 4.03
CA ARG A 141 2.29 -11.99 3.93
C ARG A 141 1.02 -12.78 4.29
N ALA A 142 -0.15 -12.22 4.01
CA ALA A 142 -1.46 -12.87 4.17
C ALA A 142 -2.23 -12.88 2.83
N PRO A 143 -1.84 -13.71 1.84
CA PRO A 143 -2.43 -13.68 0.50
C PRO A 143 -3.92 -14.02 0.50
N LEU A 144 -4.35 -15.04 1.24
CA LEU A 144 -5.77 -15.44 1.30
C LEU A 144 -6.65 -14.33 1.87
N THR A 145 -6.20 -13.68 2.95
CA THR A 145 -6.90 -12.55 3.57
C THR A 145 -7.03 -11.38 2.59
N GLY A 146 -5.96 -11.08 1.83
CA GLY A 146 -5.98 -10.02 0.82
C GLY A 146 -6.96 -10.30 -0.31
N ILE A 147 -6.99 -11.53 -0.79
CA ILE A 147 -7.89 -11.96 -1.88
C ILE A 147 -9.36 -11.85 -1.43
N VAL A 148 -9.70 -12.43 -0.28
CA VAL A 148 -11.08 -12.40 0.24
C VAL A 148 -11.52 -10.97 0.50
N LEU A 149 -10.67 -10.16 1.13
CA LEU A 149 -11.02 -8.79 1.45
C LEU A 149 -11.28 -7.94 0.19
N VAL A 150 -10.42 -8.05 -0.82
CA VAL A 150 -10.60 -7.28 -2.05
C VAL A 150 -11.81 -7.78 -2.82
N ALA A 151 -12.05 -9.10 -2.86
CA ALA A 151 -13.25 -9.67 -3.45
C ALA A 151 -14.52 -9.11 -2.81
N GLU A 152 -14.60 -9.08 -1.47
CA GLU A 152 -15.75 -8.54 -0.73
C GLU A 152 -15.92 -7.03 -0.95
N MET A 153 -14.84 -6.24 -0.91
CA MET A 153 -14.94 -4.78 -1.06
C MET A 153 -15.31 -4.34 -2.48
N THR A 154 -14.96 -5.13 -3.49
CA THR A 154 -15.18 -4.81 -4.91
C THR A 154 -16.32 -5.59 -5.55
N ASP A 155 -16.92 -6.52 -4.82
CA ASP A 155 -17.96 -7.46 -5.29
C ASP A 155 -17.55 -8.20 -6.59
N SER A 156 -16.24 -8.36 -6.81
CA SER A 156 -15.66 -8.83 -8.08
C SER A 156 -15.16 -10.27 -7.97
N PHE A 157 -16.04 -11.19 -7.57
CA PHE A 157 -15.70 -12.61 -7.37
C PHE A 157 -15.26 -13.31 -8.66
N GLU A 158 -15.67 -12.81 -9.82
CA GLU A 158 -15.24 -13.30 -11.13
C GLU A 158 -13.71 -13.17 -11.33
N LEU A 159 -13.08 -12.22 -10.64
CA LEU A 159 -11.64 -11.96 -10.72
C LEU A 159 -10.81 -12.78 -9.71
N LEU A 160 -11.44 -13.67 -8.92
CA LEU A 160 -10.74 -14.52 -7.95
C LEU A 160 -9.55 -15.29 -8.54
N PRO A 161 -9.65 -15.94 -9.71
CA PRO A 161 -8.51 -16.67 -10.28
C PRO A 161 -7.31 -15.74 -10.55
N ALA A 162 -7.58 -14.55 -11.10
CA ALA A 162 -6.54 -13.56 -11.37
C ALA A 162 -5.90 -13.06 -10.06
N MET A 163 -6.72 -12.75 -9.05
CA MET A 163 -6.25 -12.33 -7.73
C MET A 163 -5.40 -13.40 -7.04
N ILE A 164 -5.79 -14.68 -7.12
CA ILE A 164 -5.01 -15.78 -6.54
C ILE A 164 -3.61 -15.81 -7.17
N VAL A 165 -3.54 -15.78 -8.50
CA VAL A 165 -2.25 -15.82 -9.21
C VAL A 165 -1.40 -14.59 -8.88
N THR A 166 -1.96 -13.38 -8.93
CA THR A 166 -1.19 -12.16 -8.65
C THR A 166 -0.73 -12.08 -7.21
N CYS A 167 -1.61 -12.38 -6.24
CA CYS A 167 -1.29 -12.35 -4.81
C CYS A 167 -0.24 -13.38 -4.44
N MET A 168 -0.40 -14.64 -4.88
CA MET A 168 0.56 -15.70 -4.58
C MET A 168 1.93 -15.37 -5.19
N THR A 169 1.96 -14.93 -6.45
CA THR A 169 3.21 -14.55 -7.11
C THR A 169 3.87 -13.36 -6.42
N ALA A 170 3.09 -12.36 -5.98
CA ALA A 170 3.62 -11.20 -5.27
C ALA A 170 4.19 -11.60 -3.89
N SER A 171 3.49 -12.46 -3.14
CA SER A 171 3.96 -12.97 -1.85
C SER A 171 5.25 -13.80 -1.99
N ILE A 172 5.32 -14.69 -2.98
CA ILE A 172 6.53 -15.51 -3.25
C ILE A 172 7.71 -14.61 -3.62
N VAL A 173 7.51 -13.62 -4.49
CA VAL A 173 8.59 -12.70 -4.89
C VAL A 173 9.04 -11.82 -3.73
N ALA A 174 8.13 -11.33 -2.89
CA ALA A 174 8.52 -10.62 -1.68
C ALA A 174 9.32 -11.54 -0.73
N GLN A 175 9.03 -12.84 -0.72
CA GLN A 175 9.70 -13.82 0.17
C GLN A 175 11.10 -14.12 -0.32
N SER A 176 11.27 -14.30 -1.64
CA SER A 176 12.58 -14.52 -2.23
C SER A 176 13.51 -13.32 -2.08
N LEU A 177 12.97 -12.11 -1.97
CA LEU A 177 13.71 -10.89 -1.63
C LEU A 177 14.05 -10.76 -0.13
N GLY A 178 13.65 -11.73 0.70
CA GLY A 178 13.90 -11.71 2.15
C GLY A 178 13.03 -10.70 2.92
N SER A 179 11.96 -10.18 2.32
CA SER A 179 11.03 -9.28 3.03
C SER A 179 10.25 -10.07 4.07
N ARG A 180 10.29 -9.60 5.33
CA ARG A 180 9.47 -10.12 6.43
C ARG A 180 8.07 -9.49 6.43
N PRO A 181 7.08 -10.14 7.05
CA PRO A 181 5.75 -9.57 7.20
C PRO A 181 5.83 -8.27 8.01
N ILE A 182 5.11 -7.25 7.54
CA ILE A 182 5.26 -5.91 8.11
C ILE A 182 4.76 -5.81 9.55
N TYR A 183 3.71 -6.55 9.89
CA TYR A 183 3.15 -6.50 11.25
C TYR A 183 4.04 -7.18 12.27
N ASP A 184 4.79 -8.22 11.89
CA ASP A 184 5.79 -8.85 12.76
C ASP A 184 6.94 -7.90 13.02
N LEU A 185 7.42 -7.19 11.98
CA LEU A 185 8.46 -6.16 12.12
C LEU A 185 8.03 -5.01 13.03
N LEU A 186 6.76 -4.60 12.96
CA LEU A 186 6.20 -3.56 13.84
C LEU A 186 6.05 -4.06 15.28
N LEU A 187 5.68 -5.31 15.47
CA LEU A 187 5.59 -5.96 16.78
C LEU A 187 6.98 -6.08 17.41
N GLU A 188 7.97 -6.63 16.70
CA GLU A 188 9.37 -6.74 17.13
C GLU A 188 9.89 -5.38 17.61
N ARG A 189 9.72 -4.33 16.78
CA ARG A 189 10.13 -2.96 17.16
C ARG A 189 9.42 -2.45 18.41
N THR A 190 8.14 -2.78 18.59
CA THR A 190 7.39 -2.37 19.78
C THR A 190 7.88 -3.08 21.03
N LEU A 191 8.23 -4.36 20.93
CA LEU A 191 8.80 -5.16 22.02
C LEU A 191 10.21 -4.67 22.39
N GLU A 192 11.07 -4.39 21.39
CA GLU A 192 12.40 -3.81 21.59
C GLU A 192 12.35 -2.48 22.36
N ARG A 193 11.41 -1.59 21.98
CA ARG A 193 11.18 -0.33 22.68
C ARG A 193 10.70 -0.49 24.13
N ARG A 194 10.08 -1.62 24.45
CA ARG A 194 9.65 -1.97 25.81
C ARG A 194 10.73 -2.76 26.58
N GLY A 195 11.87 -3.06 25.96
CA GLY A 195 12.93 -3.89 26.57
C GLY A 195 12.59 -5.38 26.65
N ILE A 196 11.57 -5.83 25.92
CA ILE A 196 11.16 -7.24 25.85
C ILE A 196 11.82 -7.83 24.61
N LYS A 197 12.63 -8.90 24.76
CA LYS A 197 13.16 -9.62 23.60
C LYS A 197 12.03 -10.41 22.95
N ALA A 198 11.83 -10.19 21.65
CA ALA A 198 10.94 -11.04 20.87
C ALA A 198 11.49 -12.48 20.86
N GLU A 199 10.64 -13.46 21.16
CA GLU A 199 10.99 -14.87 20.93
C GLU A 199 11.15 -15.08 19.43
N PRO A 200 12.23 -15.74 18.97
CA PRO A 200 12.41 -15.99 17.54
C PRO A 200 11.28 -16.91 17.05
N GLU A 201 10.51 -16.44 16.07
CA GLU A 201 9.57 -17.32 15.37
C GLU A 201 10.34 -18.50 14.78
N ILE A 202 9.86 -19.70 15.08
CA ILE A 202 10.30 -20.93 14.45
C ILE A 202 9.89 -20.80 12.98
N SER A 203 10.85 -20.45 12.13
CA SER A 203 10.69 -20.51 10.68
C SER A 203 10.48 -21.97 10.29
N CYS A 204 9.23 -22.41 10.24
CA CYS A 204 8.83 -23.65 9.59
C CYS A 204 8.80 -23.48 8.07
#